data_AF-L8M0U4-F1
#
_entry.id   AF-L8M0U4-F1
#
_cell.length_a   1.000
_cell.length_b   1.000
_cell.length_c   1.000
_cell.angle_alpha   90.00
_cell.angle_beta   90.00
_cell.angle_gamma   90.00
#
_symmetry.space_group_name_H-M   'P 1'
#
loop_
_entity.id
_entity.type
_entity.pdbx_description
1 polymer ?
#
loop_
_entity_poly.entity_id
_entity_poly.type
_entity_poly.pdbx_seq_one_letter_code
_entity_poly.pdbx_strand_id
1 'polypeptide(L)'
;MFNCRSISLKPICGGGSGLIKISQTFVGVFILNLMFKMPIAVSKPILPCIDSSNECVEELTEKAIANSFKLETLSARITLIDERLALAEDRIKYTRNKKWVNYISTNPVDIIQNIFGGGNVQRDNIAIASLEIRTADLLAAKAELERQKEEEKVEISDRILRLLLDYEAAERRHELLKNQLQTLEQQQRVARVGYRNGRGSTSQMLGMADKRDRLTEKIVEAEIKKDEAVRELGQLIGSS
;
A
#
# COMPACT_ATOMS: atom_id res chain seq x y z
N MET A 1 -22.69 22.62 38.10
CA MET A 1 -23.15 22.50 36.69
C MET A 1 -23.96 21.22 36.57
N PHE A 2 -25.28 21.36 36.68
CA PHE A 2 -26.28 20.32 36.42
C PHE A 2 -27.39 21.05 35.66
N ASN A 3 -27.77 20.56 34.48
CA ASN A 3 -28.87 21.14 33.73
C ASN A 3 -29.83 20.03 33.30
N CYS A 4 -30.79 19.75 34.20
CA CYS A 4 -32.04 19.08 33.86
C CYS A 4 -33.05 20.16 33.48
N ARG A 5 -33.63 20.09 32.27
CA ARG A 5 -34.90 20.74 31.97
C ARG A 5 -35.89 19.74 31.40
N SER A 6 -36.77 19.30 32.30
CA SER A 6 -38.10 18.78 32.05
C SER A 6 -38.96 19.81 31.30
N ILE A 7 -39.65 19.40 30.24
CA ILE A 7 -40.78 20.16 29.69
C ILE A 7 -42.05 19.31 29.81
N SER A 8 -42.95 19.89 30.61
CA SER A 8 -44.29 19.45 30.93
C SER A 8 -45.21 19.54 29.71
N LEU A 9 -46.00 18.49 29.46
CA LEU A 9 -47.03 18.45 28.42
C LEU A 9 -48.40 18.19 29.07
N LYS A 10 -49.29 19.19 28.96
CA LYS A 10 -50.77 19.09 28.81
C LYS A 10 -51.40 20.48 28.96
N PRO A 11 -52.68 20.71 28.60
CA PRO A 11 -53.63 19.85 27.86
C PRO A 11 -54.44 20.63 26.78
N ILE A 12 -55.06 19.94 25.82
CA ILE A 12 -56.29 20.45 25.17
C ILE A 12 -57.30 19.29 25.05
N CYS A 13 -58.52 19.58 25.48
CA CYS A 13 -59.67 18.69 25.65
C CYS A 13 -60.46 18.44 24.34
N GLY A 14 -61.30 17.39 24.39
CA GLY A 14 -62.47 17.14 23.54
C GLY A 14 -62.15 16.28 22.32
N GLY A 15 -62.70 15.08 22.11
CA GLY A 15 -64.04 14.57 22.42
C GLY A 15 -64.69 14.21 21.08
N GLY A 16 -64.82 12.92 20.76
CA GLY A 16 -65.49 12.50 19.52
C GLY A 16 -65.06 11.13 19.01
N SER A 17 -65.90 10.13 19.26
CA SER A 17 -65.88 8.78 18.70
C SER A 17 -66.01 8.81 17.16
N GLY A 18 -65.23 8.02 16.43
CA GLY A 18 -65.50 7.80 15.00
C GLY A 18 -64.36 7.21 14.19
N LEU A 19 -64.47 5.91 13.90
CA LEU A 19 -64.09 5.21 12.67
C LEU A 19 -62.87 5.75 11.89
N ILE A 20 -61.77 5.00 11.97
CA ILE A 20 -60.63 5.07 11.05
C ILE A 20 -61.15 4.70 9.64
N LYS A 21 -61.43 5.71 8.81
CA LYS A 21 -61.49 5.54 7.35
C LYS A 21 -60.07 5.62 6.81
N ILE A 22 -59.55 4.48 6.39
CA ILE A 22 -58.36 4.39 5.55
C ILE A 22 -58.75 4.98 4.18
N SER A 23 -58.27 6.18 3.88
CA SER A 23 -58.33 6.76 2.53
C SER A 23 -56.93 6.75 1.95
N GLN A 24 -56.81 6.02 0.85
CA GLN A 24 -55.65 5.93 -0.03
C GLN A 24 -55.10 7.32 -0.39
N THR A 25 -53.76 7.43 -0.39
CA THR A 25 -52.90 8.10 -1.39
C THR A 25 -51.61 8.60 -0.73
N PHE A 26 -50.70 7.67 -0.42
CA PHE A 26 -49.28 8.00 -0.24
C PHE A 26 -48.44 6.83 -0.76
N VAL A 27 -48.70 6.48 -2.02
CA VAL A 27 -47.79 5.66 -2.81
C VAL A 27 -46.71 6.60 -3.32
N GLY A 28 -45.49 6.38 -2.86
CA GLY A 28 -44.31 6.78 -3.63
C GLY A 28 -43.42 7.86 -3.04
N VAL A 29 -42.90 7.69 -1.82
CA VAL A 29 -41.54 8.16 -1.45
C VAL A 29 -41.00 7.33 -0.27
N PHE A 30 -40.86 6.01 -0.37
CA PHE A 30 -40.15 5.25 0.70
C PHE A 30 -39.54 3.91 0.24
N ILE A 31 -39.21 3.77 -1.05
CA ILE A 31 -38.45 2.62 -1.56
C ILE A 31 -37.34 3.15 -2.47
N LEU A 32 -36.30 3.76 -1.88
CA LEU A 32 -35.00 3.89 -2.55
C LEU A 32 -33.89 4.27 -1.55
N ASN A 33 -33.58 3.39 -0.59
CA ASN A 33 -32.29 3.43 0.10
C ASN A 33 -31.97 2.11 0.82
N LEU A 34 -32.07 1.01 0.07
CA LEU A 34 -31.57 -0.30 0.47
C LEU A 34 -30.82 -0.90 -0.72
N MET A 35 -29.80 -0.17 -1.19
CA MET A 35 -28.81 -0.69 -2.12
C MET A 35 -27.48 -0.81 -1.37
N PHE A 36 -27.04 -2.06 -1.25
CA PHE A 36 -25.65 -2.46 -1.10
C PHE A 36 -24.91 -2.02 0.18
N LYS A 37 -25.19 -2.73 1.27
CA LYS A 37 -24.12 -3.18 2.16
C LYS A 37 -23.90 -4.67 1.90
N MET A 38 -23.22 -4.98 0.79
CA MET A 38 -22.63 -6.30 0.65
C MET A 38 -21.52 -6.41 1.70
N PRO A 39 -21.49 -7.48 2.52
CA PRO A 39 -20.24 -7.85 3.17
C PRO A 39 -19.27 -8.17 2.03
N ILE A 40 -18.22 -7.37 1.87
CA ILE A 40 -17.07 -7.81 1.08
C ILE A 40 -16.61 -9.07 1.79
N ALA A 41 -16.87 -10.24 1.20
CA ALA A 41 -16.20 -11.46 1.57
C ALA A 41 -14.73 -11.19 1.23
N VAL A 42 -13.96 -10.76 2.21
CA VAL A 42 -12.52 -10.60 2.07
C VAL A 42 -11.98 -12.01 1.90
N SER A 43 -11.73 -12.41 0.65
CA SER A 43 -10.93 -13.59 0.35
C SER A 43 -9.60 -13.41 1.08
N LYS A 44 -9.24 -14.39 1.92
CA LYS A 44 -7.93 -14.39 2.54
C LYS A 44 -6.89 -14.50 1.41
N PRO A 45 -5.95 -13.56 1.28
CA PRO A 45 -4.96 -13.61 0.21
C PRO A 45 -4.18 -14.92 0.29
N ILE A 46 -4.03 -15.60 -0.84
CA ILE A 46 -3.24 -16.84 -0.93
C ILE A 46 -1.76 -16.42 -0.97
N LEU A 47 -1.16 -16.34 0.21
CA LEU A 47 0.26 -16.09 0.38
C LEU A 47 1.05 -17.39 0.20
N PRO A 48 2.18 -17.39 -0.54
CA PRO A 48 3.02 -18.57 -0.72
C PRO A 48 3.69 -19.03 0.59
N CYS A 49 4.04 -18.09 1.45
CA CYS A 49 4.72 -18.29 2.72
C CYS A 49 4.37 -17.13 3.68
N ILE A 50 4.52 -17.36 5.00
CA ILE A 50 4.24 -16.36 6.04
C ILE A 50 5.22 -16.55 7.21
N ASP A 51 6.49 -16.30 6.94
CA ASP A 51 7.58 -16.44 7.89
C ASP A 51 8.72 -15.46 7.56
N SER A 52 9.55 -15.14 8.56
CA SER A 52 10.68 -14.21 8.44
C SER A 52 11.95 -14.85 7.87
N SER A 53 11.87 -16.05 7.27
CA SER A 53 13.02 -16.63 6.57
C SER A 53 13.41 -15.79 5.36
N ASN A 54 14.70 -15.77 5.04
CA ASN A 54 15.21 -15.03 3.89
C ASN A 54 14.55 -15.51 2.59
N GLU A 55 14.30 -16.80 2.44
CA GLU A 55 13.65 -17.39 1.26
C GLU A 55 12.24 -16.83 1.06
N CYS A 56 11.44 -16.76 2.14
CA CYS A 56 10.09 -16.20 2.07
C CYS A 56 10.09 -14.70 1.77
N VAL A 57 11.00 -13.95 2.40
CA VAL A 57 11.14 -12.50 2.18
C VAL A 57 11.51 -12.22 0.73
N GLU A 58 12.46 -12.97 0.16
CA GLU A 58 12.88 -12.83 -1.24
C GLU A 58 11.71 -13.12 -2.20
N GLU A 59 11.00 -14.24 -2.02
CA GLU A 59 9.88 -14.59 -2.90
C GLU A 59 8.76 -13.54 -2.87
N LEU A 60 8.39 -13.07 -1.68
CA LEU A 60 7.36 -12.03 -1.53
C LEU A 60 7.83 -10.69 -2.09
N THR A 61 9.11 -10.36 -1.95
CA THR A 61 9.71 -9.13 -2.50
C THR A 61 9.69 -9.14 -4.01
N GLU A 62 10.04 -10.25 -4.65
CA GLU A 62 9.98 -10.38 -6.11
C GLU A 62 8.55 -10.19 -6.64
N LYS A 63 7.56 -10.80 -5.99
CA LYS A 63 6.14 -10.64 -6.35
C LYS A 63 5.66 -9.20 -6.17
N ALA A 64 6.04 -8.54 -5.08
CA ALA A 64 5.68 -7.14 -4.85
C ALA A 64 6.36 -6.18 -5.84
N ILE A 65 7.63 -6.44 -6.18
CA ILE A 65 8.36 -5.68 -7.20
C ILE A 65 7.67 -5.79 -8.56
N ALA A 66 7.24 -7.00 -8.94
CA ALA A 66 6.55 -7.24 -10.20
C ALA A 66 5.19 -6.52 -10.30
N ASN A 67 4.52 -6.29 -9.17
CA ASN A 67 3.22 -5.64 -9.10
C ASN A 67 3.30 -4.10 -8.88
N SER A 68 4.48 -3.55 -8.60
CA SER A 68 4.63 -2.12 -8.28
C SER A 68 4.54 -1.24 -9.52
N PHE A 69 3.43 -0.47 -9.61
CA PHE A 69 3.26 0.56 -10.64
C PHE A 69 4.38 1.61 -10.63
N LYS A 70 4.88 1.99 -9.45
CA LYS A 70 5.98 2.96 -9.34
C LYS A 70 7.25 2.44 -10.01
N LEU A 71 7.62 1.17 -9.77
CA LEU A 71 8.77 0.55 -10.41
C LEU A 71 8.59 0.36 -11.93
N GLU A 72 7.38 0.06 -12.37
CA GLU A 72 7.04 -0.01 -13.80
C GLU A 72 7.26 1.35 -14.48
N THR A 73 6.73 2.43 -13.89
CA THR A 73 6.89 3.79 -14.44
C THR A 73 8.35 4.26 -14.46
N LEU A 74 9.14 3.94 -13.44
CA LEU A 74 10.57 4.24 -13.41
C LEU A 74 11.30 3.47 -14.52
N SER A 75 11.00 2.18 -14.67
CA SER A 75 11.60 1.34 -15.70
C SER A 75 11.27 1.86 -17.10
N ALA A 76 10.01 2.24 -17.36
CA ALA A 76 9.59 2.82 -18.64
C ALA A 76 10.25 4.17 -18.95
N ARG A 77 10.55 4.98 -17.93
CA ARG A 77 11.30 6.24 -18.10
C ARG A 77 12.76 5.99 -18.44
N ILE A 78 13.40 5.01 -17.78
CA ILE A 78 14.79 4.62 -18.06
C ILE A 78 14.91 4.11 -19.51
N THR A 79 14.00 3.24 -19.95
CA THR A 79 14.02 2.71 -21.33
C THR A 79 13.86 3.83 -22.36
N LEU A 80 13.00 4.82 -22.09
CA LEU A 80 12.84 5.98 -22.97
C LEU A 80 14.10 6.87 -23.03
N ILE A 81 14.83 7.00 -21.93
CA ILE A 81 16.13 7.71 -21.94
C ILE A 81 17.16 6.90 -22.72
N ASP A 82 17.20 5.58 -22.58
CA ASP A 82 18.11 4.71 -23.31
C ASP A 82 17.88 4.79 -24.83
N GLU A 83 16.63 4.79 -25.27
CA GLU A 83 16.29 5.02 -26.68
C GLU A 83 16.79 6.39 -27.18
N ARG A 84 16.62 7.45 -26.37
CA ARG A 84 17.10 8.79 -26.72
C ARG A 84 18.62 8.88 -26.76
N LEU A 85 19.31 8.19 -25.85
CA LEU A 85 20.77 8.11 -25.82
C LEU A 85 21.29 7.40 -27.08
N ALA A 86 20.70 6.25 -27.45
CA ALA A 86 21.06 5.53 -28.66
C ALA A 86 20.89 6.40 -29.93
N LEU A 87 19.76 7.11 -30.05
CA LEU A 87 19.51 8.03 -31.16
C LEU A 87 20.49 9.22 -31.18
N ALA A 88 20.88 9.73 -30.01
CA ALA A 88 21.82 10.83 -29.89
C ALA A 88 23.24 10.38 -30.28
N GLU A 89 23.67 9.20 -29.84
CA GLU A 89 24.94 8.59 -30.23
C GLU A 89 25.04 8.35 -31.74
N ASP A 90 23.98 7.79 -32.34
CA ASP A 90 23.90 7.60 -33.80
C ASP A 90 24.00 8.94 -34.55
N ARG A 91 23.32 9.99 -34.06
CA ARG A 91 23.40 11.33 -34.64
C ARG A 91 24.80 11.93 -34.50
N ILE A 92 25.45 11.79 -33.34
CA ILE A 92 26.83 12.26 -33.13
C ILE A 92 27.77 11.54 -34.10
N LYS A 93 27.66 10.21 -34.20
CA LYS A 93 28.47 9.39 -35.09
C LYS A 93 28.28 9.77 -36.56
N TYR A 94 27.04 9.97 -36.98
CA TYR A 94 26.72 10.40 -38.33
C TYR A 94 27.29 11.79 -38.67
N THR A 95 27.07 12.79 -37.80
CA THR A 95 27.61 14.14 -37.99
C THR A 95 29.13 14.15 -38.01
N ARG A 96 29.77 13.40 -37.10
CA ARG A 96 31.22 13.21 -37.07
C ARG A 96 31.74 12.60 -38.37
N ASN A 97 31.06 11.58 -38.89
CA ASN A 97 31.41 10.92 -40.15
C ASN A 97 31.14 11.79 -41.38
N LYS A 98 30.24 12.78 -41.33
CA LYS A 98 30.02 13.72 -42.45
C LYS A 98 30.91 14.94 -42.43
N LYS A 99 31.56 15.21 -41.29
CA LYS A 99 32.44 16.36 -41.09
C LYS A 99 33.51 16.47 -42.19
N TRP A 100 34.10 15.36 -42.63
CA TRP A 100 35.12 15.38 -43.68
C TRP A 100 34.60 15.87 -45.04
N VAL A 101 33.33 15.60 -45.38
CA VAL A 101 32.72 16.05 -46.65
C VAL A 101 32.57 17.58 -46.65
N ASN A 102 32.27 18.18 -45.50
CA ASN A 102 32.18 19.64 -45.37
C ASN A 102 33.54 20.34 -45.56
N TYR A 103 34.67 19.65 -45.35
CA TYR A 103 36.00 20.20 -45.65
C TYR A 103 36.33 20.23 -47.15
N ILE A 104 35.66 19.43 -47.98
CA ILE A 104 35.95 19.27 -49.42
C ILE A 104 34.83 19.79 -50.31
N SER A 105 34.09 20.82 -49.87
CA SER A 105 32.97 21.42 -50.63
C SER A 105 33.34 21.72 -52.09
N THR A 106 32.45 21.41 -53.03
CA THR A 106 32.60 21.73 -54.47
C THR A 106 32.39 23.21 -54.79
N ASN A 107 32.00 24.03 -53.81
CA ASN A 107 31.84 25.47 -53.95
C ASN A 107 33.10 26.22 -53.49
N PRO A 108 33.78 26.99 -54.37
CA PRO A 108 35.03 27.68 -54.04
C PRO A 108 34.90 28.71 -52.90
N VAL A 109 33.71 29.28 -52.66
CA VAL A 109 33.48 30.24 -51.57
C VAL A 109 33.51 29.55 -50.19
N ASP A 110 32.94 28.35 -50.08
CA ASP A 110 32.89 27.58 -48.83
C ASP A 110 34.26 27.04 -48.42
N ILE A 111 35.11 26.71 -49.40
CA ILE A 111 36.50 26.27 -49.17
C ILE A 111 37.29 27.40 -48.49
N ILE A 112 37.22 28.62 -49.03
CA ILE A 112 37.94 29.79 -48.49
C ILE A 112 37.46 30.08 -47.07
N GLN A 113 36.14 30.09 -46.84
CA GLN A 113 35.56 30.30 -45.52
C GLN A 113 36.02 29.24 -44.49
N ASN A 114 36.01 27.95 -44.85
CA ASN A 114 36.46 26.87 -43.97
C ASN A 114 37.97 26.94 -43.62
N ILE A 115 38.82 27.40 -44.54
CA ILE A 115 40.28 27.55 -44.32
C ILE A 115 40.59 28.73 -43.37
N PHE A 116 39.85 29.84 -43.50
CA PHE A 116 40.03 31.02 -42.65
C PHE A 116 39.27 30.93 -41.31
N GLY A 117 38.81 29.73 -40.93
CA GLY A 117 38.27 29.44 -39.60
C GLY A 117 36.83 29.90 -39.36
N GLY A 118 36.15 30.41 -40.37
CA GLY A 118 34.74 30.81 -40.28
C GLY A 118 33.91 30.10 -41.34
N GLY A 119 33.08 29.12 -40.97
CA GLY A 119 32.32 28.33 -41.95
C GLY A 119 31.53 27.16 -41.36
N ASN A 120 31.04 26.28 -42.24
CA ASN A 120 30.23 25.09 -41.90
C ASN A 120 30.91 24.17 -40.86
N VAL A 121 32.23 24.10 -40.89
CA VAL A 121 33.04 23.29 -39.95
C VAL A 121 32.87 23.72 -38.49
N GLN A 122 32.76 25.04 -38.22
CA GLN A 122 32.59 25.55 -36.86
C GLN A 122 31.17 25.28 -36.35
N ARG A 123 30.16 25.35 -37.23
CA ARG A 123 28.77 24.96 -36.92
C ARG A 123 28.66 23.50 -36.54
N ASP A 124 29.33 22.60 -37.26
CA ASP A 124 29.31 21.16 -36.97
C ASP A 124 29.94 20.83 -35.61
N ASN A 125 31.06 21.49 -35.25
CA ASN A 125 31.70 21.30 -33.95
C ASN A 125 30.80 21.75 -32.79
N ILE A 126 30.14 22.90 -32.94
CA ILE A 126 29.18 23.38 -31.94
C ILE A 126 27.99 22.42 -31.84
N ALA A 127 27.49 21.91 -32.97
CA ALA A 127 26.40 20.95 -32.99
C ALA A 127 26.78 19.64 -32.29
N ILE A 128 27.96 19.08 -32.56
CA ILE A 128 28.47 17.88 -31.88
C ILE A 128 28.62 18.13 -30.37
N ALA A 129 29.28 19.22 -29.96
CA ALA A 129 29.45 19.55 -28.54
C ALA A 129 28.11 19.72 -27.82
N SER A 130 27.11 20.35 -28.49
CA SER A 130 25.77 20.49 -27.92
C SER A 130 25.04 19.15 -27.75
N LEU A 131 25.26 18.19 -28.65
CA LEU A 131 24.72 16.84 -28.54
C LEU A 131 25.42 16.06 -27.42
N GLU A 132 26.74 16.19 -27.32
CA GLU A 132 27.54 15.56 -26.26
C GLU A 132 27.14 16.06 -24.86
N ILE A 133 26.88 17.36 -24.69
CA ILE A 133 26.34 17.92 -23.45
C ILE A 133 24.97 17.30 -23.12
N ARG A 134 24.05 17.26 -24.10
CA ARG A 134 22.72 16.66 -23.89
C ARG A 134 22.79 15.17 -23.55
N THR A 135 23.74 14.42 -24.11
CA THR A 135 23.95 13.02 -23.73
C THR A 135 24.45 12.90 -22.29
N ALA A 136 25.32 13.80 -21.84
CA ALA A 136 25.77 13.83 -20.45
C ALA A 136 24.62 14.14 -19.49
N ASP A 137 23.75 15.10 -19.83
CA ASP A 137 22.55 15.41 -19.05
C ASP A 137 21.58 14.22 -18.96
N LEU A 138 21.37 13.51 -20.08
CA LEU A 138 20.54 12.31 -20.13
C LEU A 138 21.11 11.16 -19.31
N LEU A 139 22.44 10.95 -19.35
CA LEU A 139 23.12 9.95 -18.52
C LEU A 139 22.99 10.27 -17.03
N ALA A 140 23.12 11.54 -16.65
CA ALA A 140 22.91 11.99 -15.27
C ALA A 140 21.45 11.74 -14.82
N ALA A 141 20.48 12.06 -15.67
CA ALA A 141 19.06 11.81 -15.39
C ALA A 141 18.75 10.31 -15.29
N LYS A 142 19.35 9.47 -16.15
CA LYS A 142 19.23 8.01 -16.06
C LYS A 142 19.76 7.48 -14.74
N ALA A 143 20.97 7.90 -14.35
CA ALA A 143 21.59 7.46 -13.11
C ALA A 143 20.73 7.80 -11.90
N GLU A 144 20.11 8.98 -11.88
CA GLU A 144 19.18 9.38 -10.81
C GLU A 144 17.92 8.47 -10.76
N LEU A 145 17.33 8.16 -11.92
CA LEU A 145 16.18 7.25 -11.97
C LEU A 145 16.53 5.82 -11.54
N GLU A 146 17.73 5.34 -11.89
CA GLU A 146 18.22 4.04 -11.43
C GLU A 146 18.42 3.99 -9.91
N ARG A 147 18.89 5.08 -9.31
CA ARG A 147 18.97 5.20 -7.84
C ARG A 147 17.59 5.16 -7.20
N GLN A 148 16.64 5.94 -7.71
CA GLN A 148 15.25 5.93 -7.21
C GLN A 148 14.60 4.55 -7.34
N LYS A 149 14.89 3.83 -8.43
CA LYS A 149 14.40 2.46 -8.64
C LYS A 149 14.96 1.50 -7.59
N GLU A 150 16.23 1.62 -7.25
CA GLU A 150 16.84 0.74 -6.25
C GLU A 150 16.36 1.09 -4.83
N GLU A 151 16.24 2.37 -4.51
CA GLU A 151 15.65 2.83 -3.24
C GLU A 151 14.23 2.30 -3.05
N GLU A 152 13.39 2.33 -4.09
CA GLU A 152 12.03 1.81 -4.05
C GLU A 152 11.98 0.29 -3.81
N LYS A 153 12.90 -0.48 -4.42
CA LYS A 153 12.97 -1.94 -4.15
C LYS A 153 13.35 -2.22 -2.72
N VAL A 154 14.31 -1.47 -2.17
CA VAL A 154 14.73 -1.60 -0.77
C VAL A 154 13.57 -1.23 0.16
N GLU A 155 12.82 -0.17 -0.16
CA GLU A 155 11.63 0.23 0.60
C GLU A 155 10.55 -0.87 0.59
N ILE A 156 10.30 -1.50 -0.57
CA ILE A 156 9.36 -2.62 -0.68
C ILE A 156 9.82 -3.81 0.17
N SER A 157 11.09 -4.18 0.08
CA SER A 157 11.67 -5.30 0.83
C SER A 157 11.59 -5.07 2.34
N ASP A 158 11.98 -3.88 2.81
CA ASP A 158 11.90 -3.49 4.22
C ASP A 158 10.44 -3.47 4.72
N ARG A 159 9.50 -3.01 3.89
CA ARG A 159 8.07 -3.06 4.23
C ARG A 159 7.55 -4.50 4.39
N ILE A 160 7.92 -5.40 3.48
CA ILE A 160 7.54 -6.81 3.55
C ILE A 160 8.11 -7.46 4.80
N LEU A 161 9.39 -7.26 5.06
CA LEU A 161 10.05 -7.80 6.26
C LEU A 161 9.36 -7.30 7.54
N ARG A 162 9.04 -6.01 7.63
CA ARG A 162 8.33 -5.46 8.79
C ARG A 162 6.97 -6.13 8.99
N LEU A 163 6.18 -6.28 7.93
CA LEU A 163 4.87 -6.93 8.01
C LEU A 163 4.95 -8.40 8.42
N LEU A 164 5.96 -9.14 7.94
CA LEU A 164 6.22 -10.52 8.37
C LEU A 164 6.61 -10.59 9.85
N LEU A 165 7.49 -9.68 10.30
CA LEU A 165 7.88 -9.60 11.71
C LEU A 165 6.70 -9.22 12.61
N ASP A 166 5.84 -8.31 12.16
CA ASP A 166 4.63 -7.91 12.88
C ASP A 166 3.64 -9.08 12.96
N TYR A 167 3.48 -9.85 11.89
CA TYR A 167 2.69 -11.08 11.88
C TYR A 167 3.25 -12.09 12.90
N GLU A 168 4.55 -12.38 12.88
CA GLU A 168 5.17 -13.31 13.83
C GLU A 168 5.08 -12.84 15.28
N ALA A 169 5.23 -11.53 15.51
CA ALA A 169 5.06 -10.94 16.83
C ALA A 169 3.61 -11.06 17.32
N ALA A 170 2.64 -10.86 16.43
CA ALA A 170 1.23 -11.04 16.73
C ALA A 170 0.88 -12.52 16.98
N GLU A 171 1.44 -13.44 16.20
CA GLU A 171 1.22 -14.88 16.38
C GLU A 171 1.80 -15.39 17.70
N ARG A 172 3.03 -15.01 18.05
CA ARG A 172 3.62 -15.35 19.35
C ARG A 172 2.78 -14.82 20.52
N ARG A 173 2.21 -13.61 20.40
CA ARG A 173 1.30 -13.07 21.41
C ARG A 173 0.00 -13.86 21.49
N HIS A 174 -0.59 -14.21 20.34
CA HIS A 174 -1.81 -14.99 20.25
C HIS A 174 -1.63 -16.36 20.93
N GLU A 175 -0.55 -17.09 20.63
CA GLU A 175 -0.24 -18.37 21.27
C GLU A 175 -0.04 -18.24 22.78
N LEU A 176 0.72 -17.23 23.23
CA LEU A 176 0.94 -16.98 24.66
C LEU A 176 -0.39 -16.75 25.40
N LEU A 177 -1.26 -15.89 24.85
CA LEU A 177 -2.55 -15.58 25.46
C LEU A 177 -3.48 -16.79 25.48
N LYS A 178 -3.45 -17.61 24.42
CA LYS A 178 -4.20 -18.87 24.36
C LYS A 178 -3.75 -19.86 25.44
N ASN A 179 -2.45 -19.98 25.66
CA ASN A 179 -1.90 -20.83 26.73
C ASN A 179 -2.26 -20.30 28.13
N GLN A 180 -2.24 -18.98 28.33
CA GLN A 180 -2.70 -18.34 29.57
C GLN A 180 -4.20 -18.60 29.82
N LEU A 181 -5.03 -18.50 28.78
CA LEU A 181 -6.46 -18.80 28.85
C LEU A 181 -6.70 -20.26 29.24
N GLN A 182 -6.02 -21.21 28.60
CA GLN A 182 -6.12 -22.63 28.95
C GLN A 182 -5.73 -22.91 30.41
N THR A 183 -4.65 -22.27 30.89
CA THR A 183 -4.22 -22.38 32.28
C THR A 183 -5.28 -21.81 33.24
N LEU A 184 -5.85 -20.65 32.91
CA LEU A 184 -6.92 -20.04 33.70
C LEU A 184 -8.17 -20.92 33.74
N GLU A 185 -8.54 -21.55 32.63
CA GLU A 185 -9.68 -22.47 32.57
C GLU A 185 -9.48 -23.70 33.48
N GLN A 186 -8.27 -24.26 33.51
CA GLN A 186 -7.93 -25.35 34.43
C GLN A 186 -8.05 -24.90 35.90
N GLN A 187 -7.50 -23.73 36.24
CA GLN A 187 -7.63 -23.16 37.58
C GLN A 187 -9.09 -22.89 37.95
N GLN A 188 -9.89 -22.39 37.00
CA GLN A 188 -11.32 -22.14 37.19
C GLN A 188 -12.08 -23.45 37.46
N ARG A 189 -11.73 -24.57 36.80
CA ARG A 189 -12.34 -25.87 37.07
C ARG A 189 -12.11 -26.32 38.51
N VAL A 190 -10.86 -26.23 38.99
CA VAL A 190 -10.51 -26.59 40.38
C VAL A 190 -11.24 -25.69 41.38
N ALA A 191 -11.20 -24.38 41.14
CA ALA A 191 -11.82 -23.41 42.03
C ALA A 191 -13.36 -23.56 42.08
N ARG A 192 -14.00 -23.95 40.96
CA ARG A 192 -15.44 -24.25 40.92
C ARG A 192 -15.81 -25.46 41.76
N VAL A 193 -14.98 -26.50 41.79
CA VAL A 193 -15.18 -27.68 42.67
C VAL A 193 -15.07 -27.26 44.14
N GLY A 194 -14.06 -26.45 44.48
CA GLY A 194 -13.93 -25.86 45.81
C GLY A 194 -15.19 -25.09 46.21
N TYR A 195 -15.65 -24.18 45.34
CA TYR A 195 -16.82 -23.33 45.59
C TYR A 195 -18.09 -24.15 45.84
N ARG A 196 -18.32 -25.20 45.05
CA ARG A 196 -19.45 -26.13 45.24
C ARG A 196 -19.40 -26.87 46.57
N ASN A 197 -18.19 -27.13 47.08
CA ASN A 197 -17.96 -27.77 48.38
C ASN A 197 -17.93 -26.77 49.54
N GLY A 198 -18.41 -25.53 49.33
CA GLY A 198 -18.44 -24.46 50.34
C GLY A 198 -17.08 -23.81 50.62
N ARG A 199 -16.04 -24.08 49.81
CA ARG A 199 -14.71 -23.48 49.95
C ARG A 199 -14.48 -22.43 48.87
N GLY A 200 -14.25 -21.18 49.26
CA GLY A 200 -14.00 -20.05 48.33
C GLY A 200 -15.15 -19.05 48.28
N SER A 201 -14.97 -17.95 47.55
CA SER A 201 -15.93 -16.84 47.51
C SER A 201 -16.50 -16.60 46.11
N THR A 202 -17.70 -16.02 46.03
CA THR A 202 -18.28 -15.57 44.76
C THR A 202 -17.41 -14.50 44.10
N SER A 203 -16.77 -13.62 44.88
CA SER A 203 -15.84 -12.62 44.36
C SER A 203 -14.63 -13.23 43.66
N GLN A 204 -14.12 -14.36 44.15
CA GLN A 204 -13.05 -15.11 43.47
C GLN A 204 -13.53 -15.66 42.12
N MET A 205 -14.76 -16.20 42.05
CA MET A 205 -15.33 -16.71 40.79
C MET A 205 -15.56 -15.60 39.77
N LEU A 206 -16.07 -14.45 40.20
CA LEU A 206 -16.26 -13.28 39.36
C LEU A 206 -14.93 -12.72 38.86
N GLY A 207 -13.91 -12.65 39.73
CA GLY A 207 -12.57 -12.22 39.34
C GLY A 207 -11.91 -13.14 38.30
N MET A 208 -12.18 -14.44 38.36
CA MET A 208 -11.74 -15.39 37.31
C MET A 208 -12.50 -15.20 35.99
N ALA A 209 -13.78 -14.86 36.05
CA ALA A 209 -14.56 -14.55 34.84
C ALA A 209 -14.06 -13.28 34.16
N ASP A 210 -13.86 -12.19 34.90
CA ASP A 210 -13.29 -10.93 34.37
C ASP A 210 -11.90 -11.15 33.74
N LYS A 211 -11.03 -11.93 34.41
CA LYS A 211 -9.72 -12.29 33.84
C LYS A 211 -9.84 -13.06 32.52
N ARG A 212 -10.82 -13.97 32.40
CA ARG A 212 -11.05 -14.72 31.17
C ARG A 212 -11.48 -13.79 30.05
N ASP A 213 -12.46 -12.93 30.32
CA ASP A 213 -13.00 -11.99 29.33
C ASP A 213 -11.90 -11.05 28.80
N ARG A 214 -11.04 -10.53 29.70
CA ARG A 214 -9.86 -9.73 29.31
C ARG A 214 -8.84 -10.50 28.47
N LEU A 215 -8.62 -11.79 28.75
CA LEU A 215 -7.72 -12.61 27.93
C LEU A 215 -8.33 -12.88 26.55
N THR A 216 -9.62 -13.18 26.49
CA THR A 216 -10.34 -13.38 25.23
C THR A 216 -10.31 -12.13 24.37
N GLU A 217 -10.53 -10.94 24.95
CA GLU A 217 -10.41 -9.66 24.24
C GLU A 217 -9.01 -9.49 23.62
N LYS A 218 -7.94 -9.75 24.38
CA LYS A 218 -6.56 -9.66 23.88
C LYS A 218 -6.24 -10.69 22.80
N ILE A 219 -6.82 -11.89 22.89
CA ILE A 219 -6.68 -12.93 21.85
C ILE A 219 -7.29 -12.43 20.53
N VAL A 220 -8.49 -11.86 20.60
CA VAL A 220 -9.16 -11.27 19.42
C VAL A 220 -8.33 -10.12 18.85
N GLU A 221 -7.78 -9.24 19.70
CA GLU A 221 -6.90 -8.15 19.25
C GLU A 221 -5.64 -8.69 18.53
N ALA A 222 -5.03 -9.75 19.05
CA ALA A 222 -3.87 -10.37 18.42
C ALA A 222 -4.22 -11.02 17.07
N GLU A 223 -5.38 -11.67 16.97
CA GLU A 223 -5.86 -12.28 15.73
C GLU A 223 -6.14 -11.22 14.66
N ILE A 224 -6.77 -10.10 15.03
CA ILE A 224 -7.01 -8.97 14.12
C ILE A 224 -5.69 -8.45 13.55
N LYS A 225 -4.65 -8.30 14.38
CA LYS A 225 -3.32 -7.84 13.91
C LYS A 225 -2.66 -8.81 12.94
N LYS A 226 -2.81 -10.12 13.16
CA LYS A 226 -2.32 -11.13 12.20
C LYS A 226 -3.03 -11.00 10.86
N ASP A 227 -4.35 -10.91 10.88
CA ASP A 227 -5.16 -10.81 9.65
C ASP A 227 -4.89 -9.48 8.92
N GLU A 228 -4.66 -8.40 9.65
CA GLU A 228 -4.25 -7.11 9.08
C GLU A 228 -2.90 -7.21 8.36
N ALA A 229 -1.88 -7.79 9.00
CA ALA A 229 -0.57 -7.99 8.37
C ALA A 229 -0.67 -8.85 7.10
N VAL A 230 -1.44 -9.94 7.15
CA VAL A 230 -1.70 -10.83 5.99
C VAL A 230 -2.40 -10.08 4.86
N ARG A 231 -3.39 -9.25 5.19
CA ARG A 231 -4.12 -8.44 4.20
C ARG A 231 -3.21 -7.41 3.54
N GLU A 232 -2.40 -6.71 4.33
CA GLU A 232 -1.45 -5.73 3.80
C GLU A 232 -0.39 -6.38 2.90
N LEU A 233 0.14 -7.53 3.30
CA LEU A 233 1.04 -8.33 2.45
C LEU A 233 0.35 -8.71 1.13
N GLY A 234 -0.90 -9.19 1.19
CA GLY A 234 -1.68 -9.54 0.00
C GLY A 234 -1.88 -8.36 -0.96
N GLN A 235 -2.08 -7.15 -0.44
CA GLN A 235 -2.20 -5.93 -1.24
C GLN A 235 -0.90 -5.56 -1.95
N LEU A 236 0.26 -5.74 -1.29
CA LEU A 236 1.56 -5.45 -1.89
C LEU A 236 1.87 -6.40 -3.05
N ILE A 237 1.62 -7.69 -2.88
CA ILE A 237 1.90 -8.70 -3.92
C ILE A 237 0.82 -8.83 -4.99
N GLY A 238 -0.32 -8.17 -4.82
CA GLY A 238 -1.44 -8.24 -5.77
C GLY A 238 -2.24 -9.54 -5.71
N SER A 239 -2.17 -10.29 -4.60
CA SER A 239 -3.03 -11.47 -4.39
C SER A 239 -4.34 -11.01 -3.75
N SER A 240 -5.35 -10.72 -4.55
CA SER A 240 -6.74 -10.47 -4.09
C SER A 240 -7.59 -11.74 -4.15
#